data_AF-A0A2D4TTA6-F1
#
_entry.id   AF-A0A2D4TTA6-F1
#
_cell.length_a   1.000
_cell.length_b   1.000
_cell.length_c   1.000
_cell.angle_alpha   90.00
_cell.angle_beta   90.00
_cell.angle_gamma   90.00
#
_symmetry.space_group_name_H-M   'P 1'
#
loop_
_entity.id
_entity.type
_entity.pdbx_description
1 polymer ?
#
loop_
_entity_poly.entity_id
_entity_poly.type
_entity_poly.pdbx_seq_one_letter_code
_entity_poly.pdbx_strand_id
1 'polypeptide(L)'
;MKNFTFLLTITFLFSCSSSIIADEWPEKECNEYQGLIAGLVVASGETLEQADAASKAEDKESAEELFEASLVFSQMAANHTVVYKQFCD
;
A
#
# COMPACT_ATOMS: atom_id res chain seq x y z
N MET A 1 -1.58 45.82 17.86
CA MET A 1 -2.32 44.72 18.51
C MET A 1 -2.84 43.67 17.51
N LYS A 2 -3.48 44.05 16.38
CA LYS A 2 -3.94 43.11 15.32
C LYS A 2 -2.87 42.11 14.85
N ASN A 3 -1.63 42.56 14.63
CA ASN A 3 -0.54 41.70 14.14
C ASN A 3 -0.03 40.72 15.20
N PHE A 4 -0.12 41.08 16.49
CA PHE A 4 0.30 40.23 17.61
C PHE A 4 -0.73 39.11 17.86
N THR A 5 -2.02 39.44 17.77
CA THR A 5 -3.10 38.45 17.85
C THR A 5 -3.01 37.45 16.69
N PHE A 6 -2.72 37.91 15.48
CA PHE A 6 -2.55 37.07 14.29
C PHE A 6 -1.34 36.12 14.39
N LEU A 7 -0.21 36.60 14.91
CA LEU A 7 0.97 35.76 15.17
C LEU A 7 0.70 34.70 16.24
N LEU A 8 -0.04 35.04 17.30
CA LEU A 8 -0.46 34.10 18.34
C LEU A 8 -1.39 32.99 17.80
N THR A 9 -2.34 33.32 16.91
CA THR A 9 -3.21 32.30 16.30
C THR A 9 -2.43 31.34 15.40
N ILE A 10 -1.46 31.82 14.63
CA ILE A 10 -0.61 30.95 13.79
C ILE A 10 0.24 30.02 14.66
N THR A 11 0.79 30.52 15.76
CA THR A 11 1.63 29.72 16.67
C THR A 11 0.80 28.65 17.41
N PHE A 12 -0.46 28.95 17.75
CA PHE A 12 -1.37 28.01 18.39
C PHE A 12 -1.82 26.90 17.43
N LEU A 13 -2.03 27.20 16.14
CA LEU A 13 -2.38 26.20 15.12
C LEU A 13 -1.25 25.20 14.83
N PHE A 14 0.01 25.62 14.96
CA PHE A 14 1.17 24.73 14.83
C PHE A 14 1.36 23.78 16.03
N SER A 15 0.70 24.04 17.16
CA SER A 15 0.83 23.20 18.37
C SER A 15 -0.13 22.00 18.38
N CYS A 16 -1.07 21.92 17.43
CA CYS A 16 -1.98 20.79 17.26
C CYS A 16 -1.41 19.68 16.34
N SER A 17 -0.11 19.68 16.07
CA SER A 17 0.59 18.60 15.35
C SER A 17 0.92 17.43 16.29
N SER A 18 -0.03 16.98 17.10
CA SER A 18 0.09 15.65 17.71
C SER A 18 0.04 14.65 16.57
N SER A 19 1.12 13.90 16.37
CA SER A 19 1.15 12.73 15.49
C SER A 19 -0.02 11.84 15.89
N ILE A 20 -1.08 11.80 15.08
CA ILE A 20 -2.15 10.82 15.26
C ILE A 20 -1.54 9.50 14.82
N ILE A 21 -0.85 8.85 15.76
CA ILE A 21 -0.44 7.46 15.62
C ILE A 21 -1.74 6.69 15.79
N ALA A 22 -2.16 6.00 14.74
CA ALA A 22 -3.32 5.13 14.84
C ALA A 22 -2.99 4.00 15.82
N ASP A 23 -3.99 3.57 16.61
CA ASP A 23 -3.79 2.48 17.56
C ASP A 23 -3.32 1.22 16.82
N GLU A 24 -2.27 0.59 17.37
CA GLU A 24 -1.72 -0.66 16.85
C GLU A 24 -2.80 -1.75 16.84
N TRP A 25 -2.86 -2.51 15.75
CA TRP A 25 -3.79 -3.62 15.63
C TRP A 25 -3.30 -4.82 16.43
N PRO A 26 -4.20 -5.72 16.88
CA PRO A 26 -3.75 -6.90 17.58
C PRO A 26 -2.96 -7.83 16.63
N GLU A 27 -1.99 -8.54 17.19
CA GLU A 27 -1.02 -9.36 16.44
C GLU A 27 -1.69 -10.38 15.51
N LYS A 28 -2.85 -10.92 15.90
CA LYS A 28 -3.60 -11.88 15.09
C LYS A 28 -4.04 -11.24 13.77
N GLU A 29 -4.63 -10.06 13.83
CA GLU A 29 -5.10 -9.29 12.68
C GLU A 29 -3.91 -8.87 11.80
N CYS A 30 -2.78 -8.47 12.41
CA CYS A 30 -1.56 -8.18 11.67
C CYS A 30 -1.02 -9.41 10.92
N ASN A 31 -1.00 -10.59 11.55
CA ASN A 31 -0.59 -11.84 10.90
C ASN A 31 -1.51 -12.23 9.74
N GLU A 32 -2.83 -12.11 9.92
CA GLU A 32 -3.81 -12.35 8.86
C GLU A 32 -3.61 -11.37 7.69
N TYR A 33 -3.35 -10.09 8.00
CA TYR A 33 -3.12 -9.06 7.00
C TYR A 33 -1.80 -9.24 6.24
N GLN A 34 -0.72 -9.63 6.93
CA GLN A 34 0.54 -10.02 6.31
C GLN A 34 0.33 -11.20 5.35
N GLY A 35 -0.51 -12.17 5.73
CA GLY A 35 -0.89 -13.28 4.86
C GLY A 35 -1.58 -12.83 3.57
N LEU A 36 -2.50 -11.84 3.66
CA LEU A 36 -3.12 -11.23 2.48
C LEU A 36 -2.08 -10.55 1.58
N ILE A 37 -1.16 -9.77 2.15
CA ILE A 37 -0.10 -9.09 1.39
C ILE A 37 0.79 -10.13 0.69
N ALA A 38 1.19 -11.19 1.39
CA ALA A 38 1.97 -12.28 0.81
C ALA A 38 1.22 -12.97 -0.34
N GLY A 39 -0.09 -13.20 -0.17
CA GLY A 39 -0.94 -13.75 -1.24
C GLY A 39 -0.97 -12.89 -2.49
N LEU A 40 -1.05 -11.56 -2.36
CA LEU A 40 -0.98 -10.63 -3.49
C LEU A 40 0.39 -10.68 -4.19
N VAL A 41 1.49 -10.78 -3.44
CA VAL A 41 2.84 -10.93 -4.01
C VAL A 41 2.97 -12.23 -4.80
N VAL A 42 2.46 -13.34 -4.26
CA VAL A 42 2.46 -14.64 -4.95
C VAL A 42 1.62 -14.57 -6.23
N ALA A 43 0.40 -14.05 -6.16
CA ALA A 43 -0.48 -13.90 -7.33
C ALA A 43 0.16 -13.04 -8.42
N SER A 44 0.86 -11.95 -8.03
CA SER A 44 1.63 -11.11 -8.95
C SER A 44 2.75 -11.90 -9.65
N GLY A 45 3.50 -12.72 -8.93
CA GLY A 45 4.55 -13.56 -9.49
C GLY A 45 4.02 -14.63 -10.44
N GLU A 46 2.97 -15.35 -10.05
CA GLU A 46 2.36 -16.42 -10.87
C GLU A 46 1.79 -15.87 -12.18
N THR A 47 1.11 -14.72 -12.13
CA THR A 47 0.58 -14.07 -13.34
C THR A 47 1.68 -13.55 -14.25
N LEU A 48 2.80 -13.06 -13.70
CA LEU A 48 3.96 -12.67 -14.50
C LEU A 48 4.60 -13.85 -15.21
N GLU A 49 4.72 -14.99 -14.54
CA GLU A 49 5.24 -16.23 -15.14
C GLU A 49 4.32 -16.71 -16.28
N GLN A 50 3.00 -16.64 -16.08
CA GLN A 50 2.03 -16.98 -17.12
C GLN A 50 2.09 -15.99 -18.29
N ALA A 51 2.28 -14.69 -18.04
CA ALA A 51 2.44 -13.68 -19.08
C ALA A 51 3.68 -13.96 -19.95
N ASP A 52 4.81 -14.32 -19.32
CA ASP A 52 6.03 -14.73 -20.03
C ASP A 52 5.81 -16.00 -20.87
N ALA A 53 5.08 -16.98 -20.34
CA ALA A 53 4.72 -18.19 -21.08
C ALA A 53 3.83 -17.89 -22.31
N ALA A 54 2.81 -17.03 -22.15
CA ALA A 54 1.95 -16.59 -23.26
C ALA A 54 2.73 -15.80 -24.32
N SER A 55 3.63 -14.91 -23.88
CA SER A 55 4.50 -14.15 -24.78
C SER A 55 5.39 -15.06 -25.63
N LYS A 56 5.99 -16.10 -25.01
CA LYS A 56 6.79 -17.13 -25.71
C LYS A 56 5.97 -17.97 -26.69
N ALA A 57 4.67 -18.10 -26.45
CA ALA A 57 3.73 -18.77 -27.34
C ALA A 57 3.17 -17.85 -28.45
N GLU A 58 3.64 -16.61 -28.54
CA GLU A 58 3.16 -15.56 -29.45
C GLU A 58 1.68 -15.16 -29.23
N ASP A 59 1.10 -15.53 -28.09
CA ASP A 59 -0.25 -15.11 -27.67
C ASP A 59 -0.18 -13.75 -26.95
N LYS A 60 -0.18 -12.69 -27.76
CA LYS A 60 0.05 -11.31 -27.28
C LYS A 60 -1.07 -10.76 -26.41
N GLU A 61 -2.32 -11.11 -26.70
CA GLU A 61 -3.47 -10.62 -25.95
C GLU A 61 -3.44 -11.19 -24.53
N SER A 62 -3.32 -12.52 -24.40
CA SER A 62 -3.18 -13.16 -23.09
C SER A 62 -1.95 -12.68 -22.33
N ALA A 63 -0.81 -12.47 -23.01
CA ALA A 63 0.40 -11.98 -22.38
C ALA A 63 0.23 -10.56 -21.79
N GLU A 64 -0.48 -9.68 -22.50
CA GLU A 64 -0.78 -8.32 -22.03
C GLU A 64 -1.72 -8.35 -20.83
N GLU A 65 -2.83 -9.09 -20.91
CA GLU A 65 -3.80 -9.21 -19.81
C GLU A 65 -3.17 -9.77 -18.52
N LEU A 66 -2.35 -10.82 -18.64
CA LEU A 66 -1.67 -11.45 -17.51
C LEU A 66 -0.59 -10.53 -16.91
N PHE A 67 0.12 -9.78 -17.75
CA PHE A 67 1.09 -8.79 -17.28
C PHE A 67 0.41 -7.64 -16.52
N GLU A 68 -0.72 -7.14 -17.02
CA GLU A 68 -1.51 -6.13 -16.32
C GLU A 68 -2.04 -6.64 -14.98
N ALA A 69 -2.54 -7.88 -14.93
CA ALA A 69 -2.96 -8.51 -13.68
C ALA A 69 -1.80 -8.59 -12.67
N SER A 70 -0.61 -8.99 -13.12
CA SER A 70 0.59 -9.01 -12.29
C SER A 70 0.92 -7.64 -11.71
N LEU A 71 0.85 -6.60 -12.54
CA LEU A 71 1.10 -5.23 -12.14
C LEU A 71 0.09 -4.78 -11.09
N VAL A 72 -1.20 -5.03 -11.28
CA VAL A 72 -2.26 -4.66 -10.32
C VAL A 72 -2.02 -5.34 -8.97
N PHE A 73 -1.74 -6.65 -8.95
CA PHE A 73 -1.47 -7.37 -7.70
C PHE A 73 -0.22 -6.81 -6.97
N SER A 74 0.84 -6.49 -7.71
CA SER A 74 2.05 -5.89 -7.13
C SER A 74 1.76 -4.52 -6.49
N GLN A 75 0.95 -3.69 -7.14
CA GLN A 75 0.56 -2.38 -6.64
C GLN A 75 -0.33 -2.49 -5.41
N MET A 76 -1.28 -3.43 -5.41
CA MET A 76 -2.10 -3.73 -4.23
C MET A 76 -1.23 -4.16 -3.05
N ALA A 77 -0.29 -5.09 -3.26
CA ALA A 77 0.64 -5.52 -2.22
C ALA A 77 1.47 -4.35 -1.65
N ALA A 78 2.00 -3.49 -2.51
CA ALA A 78 2.76 -2.31 -2.08
C ALA A 78 1.90 -1.33 -1.27
N ASN A 79 0.69 -1.04 -1.74
CA ASN A 79 -0.24 -0.15 -1.03
C ASN A 79 -0.64 -0.72 0.33
N HIS A 80 -0.94 -2.01 0.40
CA HIS A 80 -1.28 -2.67 1.67
C HIS A 80 -0.09 -2.77 2.62
N THR A 81 1.15 -2.84 2.11
CA THR A 81 2.36 -2.76 2.95
C THR A 81 2.50 -1.40 3.64
N VAL A 82 2.08 -0.30 2.99
CA VAL A 82 2.05 1.02 3.64
C VAL A 82 1.05 1.05 4.79
N VAL A 83 -0.11 0.42 4.62
CA VAL A 83 -1.10 0.27 5.69
C VAL A 83 -0.54 -0.59 6.82
N TYR A 84 0.04 -1.76 6.51
CA TYR A 84 0.66 -2.63 7.51
C TYR A 84 1.66 -1.85 8.38
N LYS A 85 2.55 -1.06 7.77
CA LYS A 85 3.53 -0.24 8.48
C LYS A 85 2.95 0.84 9.41
N GLN A 86 1.69 1.20 9.24
CA GLN A 86 1.06 2.23 10.07
C GLN A 86 0.35 1.62 11.29
N PHE A 87 -0.04 0.35 11.21
CA PHE A 87 -0.89 -0.31 12.21
C PHE A 87 -0.26 -1.54 12.86
N CYS A 88 0.84 -2.07 12.31
CA CYS A 88 1.44 -3.35 12.69
C CYS A 88 2.99 -3.33 12.81
N ASP A 89 3.65 -2.18 12.56
CA ASP A 89 5.10 -1.94 12.69
C ASP A 89 5.31 -0.55 13.33
#